data_AF-A0AAD9LMF3-F1
#
_entry.id   AF-A0AAD9LMF3-F1
#
_cell.length_a   1.000
_cell.length_b   1.000
_cell.length_c   1.000
_cell.angle_alpha   90.00
_cell.angle_beta   90.00
_cell.angle_gamma   90.00
#
_symmetry.space_group_name_H-M   'P 1'
#
loop_
_entity.id
_entity.type
_entity.pdbx_description
1 polymer ?
#
loop_
_entity_poly.entity_id
_entity_poly.type
_entity_poly.pdbx_seq_one_letter_code
_entity_poly.pdbx_strand_id
1 'polypeptide(L)'
;MNSCALNPPNSQAFSDTVIGHVVQRSSRQRSHEEDRTFYQPRTRHRQEAPYQRMKQGYPIDSSEIPIKVERDTTAGSAILSSVAGLIGTTDLSSGRKRVSCLTSDLKTVNKLIASIQGTNHHITAELQQAVVAEALKKKIRHRERCRINQARYRERQMKAENTVEDAIAKLKSEIKDLETKSKDSSRIPTTPTMWALVSEYFRQFNYYVSSPGTLGPAVSKFLREMMAPDVLVGSLFGADAVLENWKLFSHYFEDVRMELKDMRMLTSDTLVAGTSTCVTITNKTLRLAFPHLIEDSGKLSPLAAKLLGQRLVMKGTVLFRWDSVTDKVVKLQSQTDMLAPMLSLLRSLEDVSYVFYKARITPECGFIRNLC
;
A
#
# COMPACT_ATOMS: atom_id res chain seq x y z
N MET A 1 -6.19 43.45 40.46
CA MET A 1 -5.93 43.86 39.07
C MET A 1 -4.98 42.83 38.46
N ASN A 2 -5.54 41.79 37.86
CA ASN A 2 -5.59 41.53 36.39
C ASN A 2 -4.32 40.78 35.93
N SER A 3 -4.30 39.44 35.91
CA SER A 3 -4.79 38.52 34.86
C SER A 3 -4.03 38.63 33.52
N CYS A 4 -3.29 37.58 33.12
CA CYS A 4 -3.72 36.64 32.07
C CYS A 4 -2.62 35.61 31.77
N ALA A 5 -2.99 34.33 31.78
CA ALA A 5 -2.19 33.18 31.39
C ALA A 5 -2.28 32.94 29.88
N LEU A 6 -1.19 32.47 29.27
CA LEU A 6 -1.10 32.11 27.86
C LEU A 6 -1.68 30.70 27.63
N ASN A 7 -2.73 30.61 26.82
CA ASN A 7 -3.29 29.36 26.29
C ASN A 7 -2.64 29.02 24.92
N PRO A 8 -2.43 27.73 24.60
CA PRO A 8 -2.05 27.29 23.25
C PRO A 8 -3.27 27.28 22.29
N PRO A 9 -3.06 27.43 20.96
CA PRO A 9 -4.14 27.42 19.99
C PRO A 9 -4.45 25.97 19.60
N ASN A 10 -5.40 25.35 20.31
CA ASN A 10 -6.26 24.27 19.79
C ASN A 10 -7.28 23.88 20.88
N SER A 11 -8.34 24.68 21.01
CA SER A 11 -9.54 24.32 21.77
C SER A 11 -10.71 24.14 20.79
N GLN A 12 -10.72 23.02 20.09
CA GLN A 12 -11.98 22.45 19.60
C GLN A 12 -12.35 21.32 20.54
N ALA A 13 -13.37 21.58 21.37
CA ALA A 13 -13.96 20.60 22.25
C ALA A 13 -14.57 19.47 21.41
N PHE A 14 -14.07 18.25 21.57
CA PHE A 14 -14.80 17.06 21.16
C PHE A 14 -16.00 16.91 22.09
N SER A 15 -17.23 17.01 21.55
CA SER A 15 -18.43 16.68 22.30
C SER A 15 -18.54 15.15 22.46
N ASP A 16 -18.88 14.68 23.65
CA ASP A 16 -19.04 13.26 24.02
C ASP A 16 -20.21 12.51 23.37
N THR A 17 -20.76 13.01 22.26
CA THR A 17 -21.95 12.41 21.62
C THR A 17 -21.60 11.25 20.67
N VAL A 18 -20.35 10.79 20.60
CA VAL A 18 -19.92 9.69 19.71
C VAL A 18 -19.19 8.57 20.48
N ILE A 19 -19.70 8.21 21.66
CA ILE A 19 -19.33 6.95 22.31
C ILE A 19 -20.60 6.10 22.46
N GLY A 20 -20.97 5.47 21.34
CA GLY A 20 -22.00 4.44 21.28
C GLY A 20 -21.39 3.10 20.90
N HIS A 21 -21.22 2.23 21.90
CA HIS A 21 -21.01 0.77 21.80
C HIS A 21 -19.69 0.24 21.24
N VAL A 22 -18.66 0.22 22.10
CA VAL A 22 -17.58 -0.77 22.01
C VAL A 22 -17.99 -2.00 22.80
N VAL A 23 -18.26 -3.12 22.12
CA VAL A 23 -18.42 -4.45 22.76
C VAL A 23 -17.07 -5.15 22.73
N GLN A 24 -16.54 -5.42 23.93
CA GLN A 24 -15.32 -6.17 24.19
C GLN A 24 -15.48 -7.62 23.74
N ARG A 25 -14.65 -8.09 22.79
CA ARG A 25 -14.52 -9.52 22.48
C ARG A 25 -13.40 -10.11 23.33
N SER A 26 -13.78 -11.06 24.18
CA SER A 26 -12.88 -11.90 24.99
C SER A 26 -11.94 -12.72 24.10
N SER A 27 -10.63 -12.59 24.30
CA SER A 27 -9.64 -13.52 23.77
C SER A 27 -9.43 -14.66 24.77
N ARG A 28 -9.49 -15.91 24.29
CA ARG A 28 -8.92 -17.08 24.98
C ARG A 28 -7.67 -17.49 24.22
N GLN A 29 -6.56 -17.57 24.95
CA GLN A 29 -5.26 -18.07 24.50
C GLN A 29 -5.35 -19.53 24.04
N ARG A 30 -4.60 -19.87 22.99
CA ARG A 30 -3.93 -21.17 22.85
C ARG A 30 -2.55 -20.98 22.23
N SER A 31 -1.63 -21.74 22.79
CA SER A 31 -0.17 -21.65 22.79
C SER A 31 0.48 -22.66 21.83
N HIS A 32 1.78 -22.42 21.54
CA HIS A 32 2.76 -23.28 20.82
C HIS A 32 2.53 -23.43 19.30
N GLU A 33 3.51 -23.43 18.39
CA GLU A 33 4.94 -23.76 18.48
C GLU A 33 5.66 -23.24 17.20
N GLU A 34 6.99 -23.11 17.26
CA GLU A 34 7.88 -22.70 16.17
C GLU A 34 7.96 -23.73 15.04
N ASP A 35 8.00 -23.30 13.77
CA ASP A 35 9.03 -23.79 12.83
C ASP A 35 9.22 -22.84 11.63
N ARG A 36 10.48 -22.70 11.23
CA ARG A 36 10.97 -21.90 10.09
C ARG A 36 10.64 -22.60 8.78
N THR A 37 10.29 -21.87 7.72
CA THR A 37 11.00 -21.84 6.42
C THR A 37 10.23 -21.15 5.27
N PHE A 38 11.00 -20.34 4.51
CA PHE A 38 10.90 -19.95 3.10
C PHE A 38 9.64 -19.29 2.50
N TYR A 39 9.86 -18.06 2.00
CA TYR A 39 9.03 -17.35 1.03
C TYR A 39 8.85 -18.13 -0.28
N GLN A 40 7.60 -18.32 -0.71
CA GLN A 40 7.18 -18.22 -2.11
C GLN A 40 5.66 -17.94 -2.20
N PRO A 41 5.20 -16.95 -3.00
CA PRO A 41 3.78 -16.67 -3.15
C PRO A 41 3.14 -17.66 -4.13
N ARG A 42 2.22 -18.49 -3.64
CA ARG A 42 1.31 -19.30 -4.46
C ARG A 42 0.07 -18.49 -4.84
N THR A 43 0.06 -18.00 -6.07
CA THR A 43 -1.15 -17.66 -6.82
C THR A 43 -2.05 -18.90 -6.94
N ARG A 44 -3.23 -18.88 -6.31
CA ARG A 44 -4.27 -19.87 -6.60
C ARG A 44 -5.28 -19.26 -7.56
N HIS A 45 -5.20 -19.74 -8.80
CA HIS A 45 -6.29 -19.74 -9.76
C HIS A 45 -7.58 -20.22 -9.10
N ARG A 46 -8.62 -19.39 -9.15
CA ARG A 46 -10.00 -19.85 -9.06
C ARG A 46 -10.58 -19.72 -10.47
N GLN A 47 -10.76 -20.87 -11.12
CA GLN A 47 -11.43 -20.97 -12.42
C GLN A 47 -12.87 -20.46 -12.28
N GLU A 48 -13.15 -19.33 -12.91
CA GLU A 48 -14.49 -18.94 -13.32
C GLU A 48 -14.73 -19.51 -14.73
N ALA A 49 -15.74 -20.36 -14.88
CA ALA A 49 -16.15 -20.88 -16.17
C ALA A 49 -17.06 -19.85 -16.87
N PRO A 50 -16.79 -19.47 -18.13
CA PRO A 50 -17.60 -18.50 -18.86
C PRO A 50 -18.83 -19.19 -19.49
N TYR A 51 -20.03 -18.71 -19.18
CA TYR A 51 -21.23 -19.05 -19.96
C TYR A 51 -21.26 -18.22 -21.25
N GLN A 52 -20.92 -18.85 -22.37
CA GLN A 52 -21.08 -18.30 -23.71
C GLN A 52 -22.57 -18.21 -24.09
N ARG A 53 -22.97 -17.03 -24.57
CA ARG A 53 -24.30 -16.73 -25.13
C ARG A 53 -24.31 -17.14 -26.61
N MET A 54 -24.89 -18.30 -26.93
CA MET A 54 -25.15 -18.69 -28.33
C MET A 54 -26.38 -17.95 -28.86
N LYS A 55 -26.16 -17.05 -29.83
CA LYS A 55 -27.18 -16.60 -30.78
C LYS A 55 -27.06 -17.48 -32.02
N GLN A 56 -28.09 -18.25 -32.34
CA GLN A 56 -28.26 -18.86 -33.67
C GLN A 56 -29.73 -18.76 -34.06
N GLY A 57 -30.00 -17.96 -35.09
CA GLY A 57 -31.28 -17.95 -35.78
C GLY A 57 -31.35 -19.12 -36.75
N TYR A 58 -32.54 -19.67 -36.93
CA TYR A 58 -32.85 -20.56 -38.05
C TYR A 58 -34.23 -20.23 -38.64
N PRO A 59 -34.43 -20.48 -39.94
CA PRO A 59 -35.57 -20.00 -40.71
C PRO A 59 -36.81 -20.88 -40.57
N ILE A 60 -37.93 -20.28 -40.95
CA ILE A 60 -39.28 -20.84 -41.03
C ILE A 60 -39.33 -21.93 -42.10
N ASP A 61 -39.88 -23.11 -41.77
CA ASP A 61 -40.66 -23.89 -42.72
C ASP A 61 -41.77 -24.67 -42.00
N SER A 62 -42.89 -24.82 -42.69
CA SER A 62 -44.21 -25.19 -42.17
C SER A 62 -44.54 -26.61 -42.60
N SER A 63 -44.98 -27.47 -41.67
CA SER A 63 -45.88 -28.59 -42.01
C SER A 63 -46.59 -29.12 -40.77
N GLU A 64 -47.92 -29.11 -40.85
CA GLU A 64 -48.89 -29.65 -39.88
C GLU A 64 -49.06 -31.17 -40.06
N ILE A 65 -49.22 -31.93 -38.97
CA ILE A 65 -50.06 -33.14 -38.93
C ILE A 65 -50.69 -33.31 -37.51
N PRO A 66 -52.00 -33.60 -37.37
CA PRO A 66 -52.68 -33.65 -36.07
C PRO A 66 -52.95 -35.07 -35.54
N ILE A 67 -52.97 -35.25 -34.21
CA ILE A 67 -53.48 -36.48 -33.55
C ILE A 67 -54.51 -36.11 -32.47
N LYS A 68 -55.74 -36.59 -32.66
CA LYS A 68 -56.87 -36.59 -31.72
C LYS A 68 -56.70 -37.69 -30.66
N VAL A 69 -57.06 -37.42 -29.41
CA VAL A 69 -57.40 -38.46 -28.41
C VAL A 69 -58.63 -38.03 -27.58
N GLU A 70 -59.56 -38.98 -27.46
CA GLU A 70 -60.89 -38.96 -26.85
C GLU A 70 -60.85 -39.08 -25.31
N ARG A 71 -61.95 -38.69 -24.64
CA ARG A 71 -62.15 -38.65 -23.18
C ARG A 71 -62.81 -39.93 -22.65
N ASP A 72 -62.58 -40.28 -21.37
CA ASP A 72 -63.69 -40.51 -20.41
C ASP A 72 -63.30 -40.70 -18.92
N THR A 73 -64.33 -40.45 -18.06
CA THR A 73 -64.58 -40.94 -16.66
C THR A 73 -64.41 -40.04 -15.41
N THR A 74 -65.28 -39.01 -15.34
CA THR A 74 -66.14 -38.44 -14.26
C THR A 74 -65.99 -38.61 -12.71
N ALA A 75 -65.25 -39.52 -12.06
CA ALA A 75 -65.32 -39.65 -10.58
C ALA A 75 -64.30 -38.79 -9.78
N GLY A 76 -63.10 -38.55 -10.33
CA GLY A 76 -62.11 -37.63 -9.74
C GLY A 76 -62.48 -36.15 -9.88
N SER A 77 -63.52 -35.85 -10.66
CA SER A 77 -63.91 -34.50 -11.09
C SER A 77 -64.43 -33.63 -9.95
N ALA A 78 -65.17 -34.22 -8.99
CA ALA A 78 -65.79 -33.45 -7.90
C ALA A 78 -64.78 -32.93 -6.86
N ILE A 79 -63.76 -33.73 -6.53
CA ILE A 79 -62.68 -33.31 -5.61
C ILE A 79 -61.76 -32.29 -6.30
N LEU A 80 -61.48 -32.50 -7.60
CA LEU A 80 -60.68 -31.57 -8.40
C LEU A 80 -61.38 -30.22 -8.63
N SER A 81 -62.71 -30.18 -8.77
CA SER A 81 -63.44 -28.93 -8.98
C SER A 81 -63.42 -28.02 -7.74
N SER A 82 -63.51 -28.61 -6.54
CA SER A 82 -63.42 -27.86 -5.28
C SER A 82 -62.00 -27.37 -4.98
N VAL A 83 -60.97 -28.14 -5.37
CA VAL A 83 -59.56 -27.72 -5.30
C VAL A 83 -59.22 -26.68 -6.37
N ALA A 84 -59.84 -26.72 -7.55
CA ALA A 84 -59.71 -25.69 -8.59
C ALA A 84 -60.20 -24.32 -8.10
N GLY A 85 -61.24 -24.28 -7.26
CA GLY A 85 -61.72 -23.06 -6.59
C GLY A 85 -60.68 -22.46 -5.64
N LEU A 86 -59.94 -23.29 -4.89
CA LEU A 86 -58.85 -22.85 -4.00
C LEU A 86 -57.60 -22.35 -4.74
N ILE A 87 -57.42 -22.78 -5.99
CA ILE A 87 -56.30 -22.39 -6.86
C ILE A 87 -56.60 -21.08 -7.62
N GLY A 88 -57.87 -20.68 -7.72
CA GLY A 88 -58.34 -19.61 -8.60
C GLY A 88 -58.27 -18.18 -8.06
N THR A 89 -58.26 -17.95 -6.75
CA THR A 89 -58.44 -16.60 -6.18
C THR A 89 -57.13 -15.98 -5.70
N THR A 90 -56.32 -15.46 -6.63
CA THR A 90 -55.43 -14.30 -6.37
C THR A 90 -55.10 -13.68 -7.73
N ASP A 91 -55.57 -12.45 -7.92
CA ASP A 91 -55.41 -11.66 -9.13
C ASP A 91 -53.94 -11.32 -9.47
N LEU A 92 -53.71 -11.16 -10.78
CA LEU A 92 -52.53 -10.61 -11.47
C LEU A 92 -51.39 -11.58 -11.88
N SER A 93 -51.22 -11.66 -13.20
CA SER A 93 -50.03 -12.01 -14.02
C SER A 93 -50.16 -13.28 -14.89
N SER A 94 -50.19 -13.06 -16.20
CA SER A 94 -50.23 -14.10 -17.25
C SER A 94 -48.90 -14.87 -17.40
N GLY A 95 -48.97 -16.10 -17.94
CA GLY A 95 -47.82 -16.77 -18.54
C GLY A 95 -47.64 -18.26 -18.20
N ARG A 96 -47.05 -19.00 -19.14
CA ARG A 96 -46.65 -20.44 -19.17
C ARG A 96 -46.11 -21.01 -17.84
N LYS A 97 -45.58 -20.17 -16.95
CA LYS A 97 -45.11 -20.53 -15.60
C LYS A 97 -46.25 -20.95 -14.65
N ARG A 98 -47.49 -20.48 -14.86
CA ARG A 98 -48.67 -20.91 -14.10
C ARG A 98 -48.94 -22.39 -14.34
N VAL A 99 -48.81 -22.86 -15.58
CA VAL A 99 -49.11 -24.24 -15.99
C VAL A 99 -48.16 -25.26 -15.33
N SER A 100 -46.86 -24.96 -15.18
CA SER A 100 -45.92 -25.87 -14.50
C SER A 100 -46.11 -25.91 -12.97
N CYS A 101 -46.52 -24.79 -12.36
CA CYS A 101 -46.84 -24.75 -10.93
C CYS A 101 -48.12 -25.55 -10.65
N LEU A 102 -49.13 -25.42 -11.51
CA LEU A 102 -50.40 -26.15 -11.42
C LEU A 102 -50.20 -27.67 -11.52
N THR A 103 -49.37 -28.15 -12.45
CA THR A 103 -49.07 -29.59 -12.55
C THR A 103 -48.30 -30.12 -11.35
N SER A 104 -47.37 -29.35 -10.80
CA SER A 104 -46.67 -29.68 -9.54
C SER A 104 -47.62 -29.75 -8.33
N ASP A 105 -48.60 -28.85 -8.29
CA ASP A 105 -49.58 -28.79 -7.20
C ASP A 105 -50.56 -29.94 -7.28
N LEU A 106 -51.08 -30.25 -8.47
CA LEU A 106 -51.92 -31.44 -8.71
C LEU A 106 -51.19 -32.74 -8.33
N LYS A 107 -49.91 -32.89 -8.66
CA LYS A 107 -49.10 -34.04 -8.21
C LYS A 107 -48.98 -34.12 -6.68
N THR A 108 -48.90 -32.96 -6.01
CA THR A 108 -48.81 -32.91 -4.54
C THR A 108 -50.13 -33.30 -3.89
N VAL A 109 -51.25 -32.82 -4.44
CA VAL A 109 -52.60 -33.20 -4.04
C VAL A 109 -52.79 -34.70 -4.17
N ASN A 110 -52.49 -35.27 -5.33
CA ASN A 110 -52.65 -36.71 -5.59
C ASN A 110 -51.80 -37.55 -4.63
N LYS A 111 -50.56 -37.13 -4.33
CA LYS A 111 -49.69 -37.83 -3.37
C LYS A 111 -50.24 -37.77 -1.94
N LEU A 112 -50.79 -36.63 -1.52
CA LEU A 112 -51.39 -36.48 -0.19
C LEU A 112 -52.67 -37.29 -0.04
N ILE A 113 -53.55 -37.28 -1.06
CA ILE A 113 -54.77 -38.09 -1.07
C ILE A 113 -54.44 -39.58 -0.98
N ALA A 114 -53.47 -40.06 -1.78
CA ALA A 114 -53.03 -41.46 -1.73
C ALA A 114 -52.44 -41.84 -0.35
N SER A 115 -51.71 -40.92 0.29
CA SER A 115 -51.15 -41.14 1.63
C SER A 115 -52.21 -41.17 2.74
N ILE A 116 -53.32 -40.45 2.58
CA ILE A 116 -54.42 -40.38 3.54
C ILE A 116 -55.31 -41.64 3.42
N GLN A 117 -55.58 -42.10 2.19
CA GLN A 117 -56.36 -43.32 1.92
C GLN A 117 -55.65 -44.60 2.39
N GLY A 118 -54.32 -44.59 2.51
CA GLY A 118 -53.54 -45.72 3.04
C GLY A 118 -53.50 -45.85 4.57
N THR A 119 -54.22 -44.98 5.31
CA THR A 119 -54.28 -45.05 6.78
C THR A 119 -55.57 -45.73 7.23
N ASN A 120 -55.48 -46.70 8.15
CA ASN A 120 -56.63 -47.52 8.64
C ASN A 120 -57.66 -46.73 9.48
N HIS A 121 -57.65 -45.40 9.43
CA HIS A 121 -58.54 -44.54 10.21
C HIS A 121 -59.52 -43.83 9.28
N HIS A 122 -60.81 -43.87 9.60
CA HIS A 122 -61.86 -43.24 8.80
C HIS A 122 -61.81 -41.72 8.94
N ILE A 123 -60.95 -41.07 8.15
CA ILE A 123 -60.84 -39.61 8.11
C ILE A 123 -61.99 -39.05 7.26
N THR A 124 -62.85 -38.23 7.86
CA THR A 124 -63.97 -37.57 7.18
C THR A 124 -63.48 -36.75 5.98
N ALA A 125 -64.22 -36.78 4.86
CA ALA A 125 -63.86 -36.09 3.62
C ALA A 125 -63.53 -34.60 3.82
N GLU A 126 -64.23 -33.93 4.74
CA GLU A 126 -63.98 -32.53 5.11
C GLU A 126 -62.58 -32.32 5.73
N LEU A 127 -62.13 -33.22 6.60
CA LEU A 127 -60.82 -33.14 7.23
C LEU A 127 -59.70 -33.45 6.21
N GLN A 128 -59.92 -34.40 5.30
CA GLN A 128 -58.98 -34.68 4.20
C GLN A 128 -58.81 -33.46 3.30
N GLN A 129 -59.91 -32.81 2.96
CA GLN A 129 -59.92 -31.62 2.13
C GLN A 129 -59.23 -30.42 2.80
N ALA A 130 -59.45 -30.23 4.11
CA ALA A 130 -58.78 -29.19 4.89
C ALA A 130 -57.25 -29.40 4.95
N VAL A 131 -56.79 -30.63 5.15
CA VAL A 131 -55.36 -30.98 5.19
C VAL A 131 -54.68 -30.72 3.84
N VAL A 132 -55.31 -31.14 2.75
CA VAL A 132 -54.80 -30.91 1.39
C VAL A 132 -54.78 -29.41 1.06
N ALA A 133 -55.83 -28.68 1.42
CA ALA A 133 -55.91 -27.24 1.22
C ALA A 133 -54.82 -26.49 1.99
N GLU A 134 -54.57 -26.82 3.26
CA GLU A 134 -53.51 -26.20 4.05
C GLU A 134 -52.11 -26.54 3.55
N ALA A 135 -51.87 -27.78 3.11
CA ALA A 135 -50.60 -28.17 2.51
C ALA A 135 -50.32 -27.39 1.21
N LEU A 136 -51.33 -27.22 0.36
CA LEU A 136 -51.24 -26.40 -0.85
C LEU A 136 -50.99 -24.93 -0.54
N LYS A 137 -51.77 -24.33 0.38
CA LYS A 137 -51.56 -22.95 0.83
C LYS A 137 -50.14 -22.74 1.35
N LYS A 138 -49.62 -23.67 2.17
CA LYS A 138 -48.24 -23.61 2.69
C LYS A 138 -47.20 -23.66 1.57
N LYS A 139 -47.40 -24.52 0.57
CA LYS A 139 -46.52 -24.63 -0.61
C LYS A 139 -46.55 -23.37 -1.48
N ILE A 140 -47.73 -22.81 -1.73
CA ILE A 140 -47.91 -21.54 -2.45
C ILE A 140 -47.19 -20.40 -1.70
N ARG A 141 -47.43 -20.25 -0.39
CA ARG A 141 -46.76 -19.25 0.46
C ARG A 141 -45.24 -19.42 0.49
N HIS A 142 -44.74 -20.66 0.48
CA HIS A 142 -43.30 -20.93 0.44
C HIS A 142 -42.69 -20.52 -0.90
N ARG A 143 -43.31 -20.87 -2.03
CA ARG A 143 -42.84 -20.44 -3.36
C ARG A 143 -42.82 -18.92 -3.50
N GLU A 144 -43.86 -18.24 -3.01
CA GLU A 144 -43.92 -16.78 -3.07
C GLU A 144 -42.81 -16.13 -2.22
N ARG A 145 -42.54 -16.66 -1.02
CA ARG A 145 -41.38 -16.24 -0.22
C ARG A 145 -40.06 -16.47 -0.92
N CYS A 146 -39.86 -17.63 -1.56
CA CYS A 146 -38.65 -17.91 -2.32
C CYS A 146 -38.49 -16.95 -3.51
N ARG A 147 -39.58 -16.63 -4.22
CA ARG A 147 -39.60 -15.66 -5.32
C ARG A 147 -39.17 -14.27 -4.85
N ILE A 148 -39.76 -13.79 -3.76
CA ILE A 148 -39.44 -12.48 -3.17
C ILE A 148 -37.99 -12.46 -2.66
N ASN A 149 -37.54 -13.50 -1.95
CA ASN A 149 -36.17 -13.59 -1.45
C ASN A 149 -35.16 -13.62 -2.60
N GLN A 150 -35.44 -14.34 -3.68
CA GLN A 150 -34.57 -14.40 -4.84
C GLN A 150 -34.54 -13.05 -5.59
N ALA A 151 -35.68 -12.34 -5.67
CA ALA A 151 -35.72 -11.00 -6.24
C ALA A 151 -34.89 -10.01 -5.39
N ARG A 152 -35.06 -10.02 -4.07
CA ARG A 152 -34.26 -9.22 -3.13
C ARG A 152 -32.78 -9.56 -3.17
N TYR A 153 -32.43 -10.83 -3.34
CA TYR A 153 -31.04 -11.25 -3.48
C TYR A 153 -30.40 -10.64 -4.74
N ARG A 154 -31.09 -10.73 -5.89
CA ARG A 154 -30.61 -10.13 -7.15
C ARG A 154 -30.51 -8.61 -7.05
N GLU A 155 -31.47 -7.97 -6.39
CA GLU A 155 -31.46 -6.52 -6.15
C GLU A 155 -30.26 -6.11 -5.27
N ARG A 156 -29.99 -6.84 -4.18
CA ARG A 156 -28.81 -6.60 -3.34
C ARG A 156 -27.50 -6.79 -4.11
N GLN A 157 -27.44 -7.81 -4.97
CA GLN A 157 -26.28 -8.08 -5.80
C GLN A 157 -26.02 -6.92 -6.79
N MET A 158 -27.04 -6.47 -7.52
CA MET A 158 -26.93 -5.32 -8.42
C MET A 158 -26.54 -4.04 -7.67
N LYS A 159 -27.12 -3.81 -6.49
CA LYS A 159 -26.77 -2.63 -5.68
C LYS A 159 -25.29 -2.64 -5.25
N ALA A 160 -24.78 -3.80 -4.86
CA ALA A 160 -23.36 -3.95 -4.50
C ALA A 160 -22.44 -3.72 -5.71
N GLU A 161 -22.79 -4.27 -6.87
CA GLU A 161 -22.06 -4.09 -8.12
C GLU A 161 -22.02 -2.61 -8.53
N ASN A 162 -23.17 -1.94 -8.57
CA ASN A 162 -23.25 -0.51 -8.86
C ASN A 162 -22.44 0.33 -7.87
N THR A 163 -22.47 0.00 -6.57
CA THR A 163 -21.69 0.72 -5.55
C THR A 163 -20.18 0.62 -5.82
N VAL A 164 -19.70 -0.54 -6.27
CA VAL A 164 -18.30 -0.74 -6.63
C VAL A 164 -17.96 0.03 -7.90
N GLU A 165 -18.82 0.00 -8.92
CA GLU A 165 -18.62 0.76 -10.16
C GLU A 165 -18.57 2.27 -9.91
N ASP A 166 -19.48 2.80 -9.08
CA ASP A 166 -19.50 4.21 -8.67
C ASP A 166 -18.22 4.60 -7.93
N ALA A 167 -17.74 3.73 -7.02
CA ALA A 167 -16.48 3.96 -6.31
C ALA A 167 -15.27 3.96 -7.26
N ILE A 168 -15.22 3.04 -8.23
CA ILE A 168 -14.17 3.01 -9.26
C ILE A 168 -14.23 4.27 -10.13
N ALA A 169 -15.42 4.68 -10.56
CA ALA A 169 -15.60 5.90 -11.36
C ALA A 169 -15.11 7.14 -10.59
N LYS A 170 -15.48 7.25 -9.31
CA LYS A 170 -15.05 8.33 -8.42
C LYS A 170 -13.53 8.34 -8.21
N LEU A 171 -12.92 7.18 -7.96
CA LEU A 171 -11.47 7.08 -7.79
C LEU A 171 -10.74 7.44 -9.10
N LYS A 172 -11.26 7.00 -10.26
CA LYS A 172 -10.70 7.37 -11.56
C LYS A 172 -10.79 8.87 -11.83
N SER A 173 -11.91 9.51 -11.49
CA SER A 173 -12.02 10.97 -11.61
C SER A 173 -11.08 11.69 -10.65
N GLU A 174 -10.94 11.23 -9.41
CA GLU A 174 -10.03 11.83 -8.42
C GLU A 174 -8.57 11.70 -8.85
N ILE A 175 -8.15 10.54 -9.37
CA ILE A 175 -6.82 10.36 -9.95
C ILE A 175 -6.60 11.34 -11.11
N LYS A 176 -7.57 11.45 -12.04
CA LYS A 176 -7.46 12.38 -13.17
C LYS A 176 -7.41 13.84 -12.71
N ASP A 177 -8.18 14.22 -11.70
CA ASP A 177 -8.19 15.57 -11.12
C ASP A 177 -6.86 15.88 -10.41
N LEU A 178 -6.28 14.90 -9.71
CA LEU A 178 -4.96 15.04 -9.08
C LEU A 178 -3.84 15.10 -10.13
N GLU A 179 -3.90 14.30 -11.18
CA GLU A 179 -2.95 14.33 -12.30
C GLU A 179 -3.03 15.65 -13.07
N THR A 180 -4.24 16.18 -13.31
CA THR A 180 -4.44 17.48 -13.96
C THR A 180 -3.95 18.61 -13.07
N LYS A 181 -4.27 18.64 -11.77
CA LYS A 181 -3.68 19.61 -10.82
C LYS A 181 -2.16 19.52 -10.77
N SER A 182 -1.59 18.31 -10.83
CA SER A 182 -0.14 18.12 -10.89
C SER A 182 0.45 18.65 -12.19
N LYS A 183 -0.25 18.53 -13.32
CA LYS A 183 0.18 19.05 -14.63
C LYS A 183 -0.08 20.55 -14.80
N ASP A 184 -1.13 21.10 -14.22
CA ASP A 184 -1.39 22.54 -14.22
C ASP A 184 -0.45 23.27 -13.24
N SER A 185 -0.04 22.58 -12.16
CA SER A 185 1.10 22.97 -11.32
C SER A 185 2.45 22.75 -12.02
N SER A 186 2.47 22.14 -13.22
CA SER A 186 3.67 21.99 -14.06
C SER A 186 3.86 23.16 -15.04
N ARG A 187 3.52 24.38 -14.60
CA ARG A 187 4.52 25.44 -14.80
C ARG A 187 5.73 25.02 -13.98
N ILE A 188 6.57 24.17 -14.57
CA ILE A 188 7.90 23.82 -14.07
C ILE A 188 8.47 25.14 -13.56
N PRO A 189 8.69 25.30 -12.25
CA PRO A 189 9.34 26.50 -11.77
C PRO A 189 10.61 26.61 -12.60
N THR A 190 10.76 27.70 -13.34
CA THR A 190 11.95 27.92 -14.17
C THR A 190 13.21 27.90 -13.28
N THR A 191 13.01 28.15 -11.99
CA THR A 191 13.95 27.93 -10.89
C THR A 191 13.89 26.48 -10.37
N PRO A 192 15.01 25.74 -10.35
CA PRO A 192 15.02 24.38 -9.85
C PRO A 192 14.62 24.32 -8.37
N THR A 193 13.68 23.44 -8.02
CA THR A 193 13.26 23.24 -6.62
C THR A 193 14.43 22.83 -5.73
N MET A 194 14.37 23.16 -4.44
CA MET A 194 15.40 22.77 -3.46
C MET A 194 15.71 21.26 -3.49
N TRP A 195 14.69 20.42 -3.70
CA TRP A 195 14.85 18.96 -3.85
C TRP A 195 15.67 18.59 -5.09
N ALA A 196 15.42 19.24 -6.23
CA ALA A 196 16.15 19.02 -7.45
C ALA A 196 17.62 19.47 -7.29
N LEU A 197 17.86 20.65 -6.72
CA LEU A 197 19.22 21.15 -6.47
C LEU A 197 20.01 20.25 -5.52
N VAL A 198 19.40 19.79 -4.44
CA VAL A 198 20.05 18.87 -3.49
C VAL A 198 20.32 17.52 -4.15
N SER A 199 19.39 16.98 -4.94
CA SER A 199 19.62 15.74 -5.69
C SER A 199 20.78 15.90 -6.69
N GLU A 200 20.83 17.03 -7.40
CA GLU A 200 21.92 17.38 -8.31
C GLU A 200 23.25 17.54 -7.58
N TYR A 201 23.27 18.13 -6.39
CA TYR A 201 24.47 18.19 -5.55
C TYR A 201 25.06 16.79 -5.31
N PHE A 202 24.24 15.83 -4.85
CA PHE A 202 24.71 14.46 -4.61
C PHE A 202 25.17 13.77 -5.89
N ARG A 203 24.47 14.00 -7.01
CA ARG A 203 24.83 13.48 -8.32
C ARG A 203 26.19 14.01 -8.78
N GLN A 204 26.40 15.32 -8.73
CA GLN A 204 27.64 15.98 -9.12
C GLN A 204 28.84 15.46 -8.33
N PHE A 205 28.71 15.29 -7.01
CA PHE A 205 29.82 14.82 -6.20
C PHE A 205 30.16 13.34 -6.38
N ASN A 206 29.18 12.48 -6.69
CA ASN A 206 29.50 11.09 -7.06
C ASN A 206 30.35 11.01 -8.34
N TYR A 207 30.09 11.88 -9.32
CA TYR A 207 30.93 11.98 -10.52
C TYR A 207 32.28 12.64 -10.20
N TYR A 208 32.26 13.73 -9.43
CA TYR A 208 33.45 14.50 -9.06
C TYR A 208 34.54 13.61 -8.46
N VAL A 209 34.18 12.75 -7.51
CA VAL A 209 35.18 11.93 -6.81
C VAL A 209 35.90 10.95 -7.74
N SER A 210 35.28 10.58 -8.86
CA SER A 210 35.91 9.72 -9.87
C SER A 210 36.95 10.47 -10.72
N SER A 211 36.80 11.79 -10.91
CA SER A 211 37.77 12.62 -11.63
C SER A 211 37.81 14.07 -11.10
N PRO A 212 38.44 14.30 -9.93
CA PRO A 212 38.44 15.62 -9.29
C PRO A 212 39.12 16.72 -10.12
N GLY A 213 40.15 16.35 -10.91
CA GLY A 213 40.93 17.28 -11.72
C GLY A 213 40.15 17.81 -12.94
N THR A 214 39.45 16.93 -13.65
CA THR A 214 38.69 17.31 -14.86
C THR A 214 37.36 17.99 -14.51
N LEU A 215 36.67 17.53 -13.47
CA LEU A 215 35.32 18.01 -13.12
C LEU A 215 35.31 19.21 -12.17
N GLY A 216 36.47 19.56 -11.59
CA GLY A 216 36.60 20.68 -10.65
C GLY A 216 35.97 22.00 -11.12
N PRO A 217 36.29 22.50 -12.33
CA PRO A 217 35.71 23.76 -12.82
C PRO A 217 34.18 23.71 -12.96
N ALA A 218 33.64 22.59 -13.44
CA ALA A 218 32.19 22.42 -13.63
C ALA A 218 31.43 22.36 -12.30
N VAL A 219 31.92 21.57 -11.34
CA VAL A 219 31.33 21.46 -10.00
C VAL A 219 31.46 22.79 -9.25
N SER A 220 32.59 23.47 -9.39
CA SER A 220 32.80 24.79 -8.79
C SER A 220 31.80 25.82 -9.32
N LYS A 221 31.58 25.87 -10.64
CA LYS A 221 30.54 26.72 -11.24
C LYS A 221 29.15 26.39 -10.70
N PHE A 222 28.80 25.10 -10.66
CA PHE A 222 27.53 24.63 -10.09
C PHE A 222 27.33 25.08 -8.64
N LEU A 223 28.34 24.94 -7.78
CA LEU A 223 28.25 25.38 -6.39
C LEU A 223 28.03 26.89 -6.27
N ARG A 224 28.71 27.70 -7.08
CA ARG A 224 28.52 29.17 -7.09
C ARG A 224 27.13 29.58 -7.60
N GLU A 225 26.54 28.78 -8.48
CA GLU A 225 25.16 28.97 -8.94
C GLU A 225 24.13 28.51 -7.89
N MET A 226 24.44 27.51 -7.07
CA MET A 226 23.53 26.97 -6.05
C MET A 226 23.59 27.72 -4.71
N MET A 227 24.77 28.22 -4.32
CA MET A 227 25.06 28.72 -2.98
C MET A 227 25.25 30.23 -2.95
N ALA A 228 24.93 30.85 -1.81
CA ALA A 228 25.27 32.24 -1.55
C ALA A 228 26.80 32.40 -1.46
N PRO A 229 27.36 33.56 -1.82
CA PRO A 229 28.81 33.80 -1.75
C PRO A 229 29.41 33.55 -0.36
N ASP A 230 28.64 33.86 0.69
CA ASP A 230 28.96 33.74 2.11
C ASP A 230 28.29 32.53 2.79
N VAL A 231 27.93 31.50 2.01
CA VAL A 231 27.35 30.25 2.54
C VAL A 231 28.17 29.70 3.70
N LEU A 232 27.52 29.40 4.82
CA LEU A 232 28.15 28.77 5.98
C LEU A 232 28.28 27.26 5.74
N VAL A 233 29.50 26.75 5.63
CA VAL A 233 29.83 25.34 5.39
C VAL A 233 30.48 24.75 6.65
N GLY A 234 29.67 24.15 7.52
CA GLY A 234 30.11 23.75 8.85
C GLY A 234 30.56 24.97 9.68
N SER A 235 31.86 25.14 9.87
CA SER A 235 32.49 26.30 10.52
C SER A 235 33.23 27.24 9.54
N LEU A 236 33.24 26.91 8.25
CA LEU A 236 33.90 27.68 7.20
C LEU A 236 32.88 28.47 6.37
N PHE A 237 33.37 29.37 5.51
CA PHE A 237 32.53 30.16 4.62
C PHE A 237 32.88 29.93 3.14
N GLY A 238 31.86 30.05 2.29
CA GLY A 238 31.99 30.05 0.84
C GLY A 238 31.91 28.67 0.18
N ALA A 239 31.47 28.67 -1.07
CA ALA A 239 31.29 27.46 -1.89
C ALA A 239 32.59 26.65 -2.06
N ASP A 240 33.75 27.31 -2.09
CA ASP A 240 35.04 26.64 -2.26
C ASP A 240 35.37 25.72 -1.05
N ALA A 241 34.85 26.02 0.15
CA ALA A 241 35.03 25.16 1.32
C ALA A 241 34.43 23.75 1.12
N VAL A 242 33.30 23.66 0.41
CA VAL A 242 32.65 22.39 0.04
C VAL A 242 33.54 21.60 -0.91
N LEU A 243 34.05 22.27 -1.96
CA LEU A 243 34.89 21.65 -2.97
C LEU A 243 36.20 21.14 -2.38
N GLU A 244 36.87 21.93 -1.52
CA GLU A 244 38.08 21.51 -0.82
C GLU A 244 37.83 20.31 0.10
N ASN A 245 36.67 20.25 0.76
CA ASN A 245 36.32 19.08 1.58
C ASN A 245 36.18 17.82 0.72
N TRP A 246 35.53 17.92 -0.44
CA TRP A 246 35.44 16.81 -1.38
C TRP A 246 36.78 16.41 -1.99
N LYS A 247 37.66 17.37 -2.29
CA LYS A 247 39.04 17.08 -2.72
C LYS A 247 39.79 16.27 -1.68
N LEU A 248 39.75 16.69 -0.41
CA LEU A 248 40.38 15.96 0.69
C LEU A 248 39.78 14.55 0.82
N PHE A 249 38.45 14.44 0.73
CA PHE A 249 37.76 13.16 0.79
C PHE A 249 38.19 12.19 -0.32
N SER A 250 38.25 12.66 -1.57
CA SER A 250 38.76 11.89 -2.72
C SER A 250 40.25 11.59 -2.63
N HIS A 251 41.02 12.43 -1.95
CA HIS A 251 42.45 12.23 -1.76
C HIS A 251 42.75 11.17 -0.68
N TYR A 252 42.00 11.21 0.43
CA TYR A 252 42.19 10.32 1.58
C TYR A 252 41.70 8.90 1.30
N PHE A 253 40.56 8.75 0.64
CA PHE A 253 39.89 7.47 0.44
C PHE A 253 39.92 7.01 -1.01
N GLU A 254 39.75 5.71 -1.22
CA GLU A 254 39.47 5.12 -2.53
C GLU A 254 38.07 4.51 -2.56
N ASP A 255 37.57 4.22 -3.76
CA ASP A 255 36.22 3.68 -4.02
C ASP A 255 35.08 4.43 -3.33
N VAL A 256 35.23 5.75 -3.22
CA VAL A 256 34.23 6.60 -2.59
C VAL A 256 32.92 6.55 -3.38
N ARG A 257 31.83 6.20 -2.70
CA ARG A 257 30.46 6.25 -3.24
C ARG A 257 29.54 6.84 -2.20
N MET A 258 28.74 7.83 -2.59
CA MET A 258 27.77 8.46 -1.70
C MET A 258 26.36 8.21 -2.21
N GLU A 259 25.53 7.58 -1.39
CA GLU A 259 24.14 7.29 -1.72
C GLU A 259 23.20 8.20 -0.93
N LEU A 260 22.32 8.89 -1.66
CA LEU A 260 21.19 9.62 -1.08
C LEU A 260 20.10 8.62 -0.71
N LYS A 261 19.73 8.56 0.58
CA LYS A 261 18.76 7.59 1.11
C LYS A 261 17.38 8.18 1.23
N ASP A 262 17.29 9.37 1.79
CA ASP A 262 16.05 10.10 1.96
C ASP A 262 16.32 11.60 1.95
N MET A 263 15.26 12.36 1.73
CA MET A 263 15.24 13.79 1.88
C MET A 263 13.95 14.16 2.61
N ARG A 264 14.04 15.12 3.53
CA ARG A 264 12.89 15.64 4.27
C ARG A 264 13.02 17.14 4.51
N MET A 265 11.90 17.84 4.40
CA MET A 265 11.77 19.21 4.87
C MET A 265 11.63 19.21 6.40
N LEU A 266 12.52 19.90 7.10
CA LEU A 266 12.35 20.16 8.55
C LEU A 266 11.50 21.40 8.79
N THR A 267 11.72 22.42 7.97
CA THR A 267 11.01 23.70 7.94
C THR A 267 10.86 24.12 6.49
N SER A 268 10.16 25.22 6.20
CA SER A 268 9.98 25.71 4.82
C SER A 268 11.30 26.09 4.12
N ASP A 269 12.36 26.32 4.88
CA ASP A 269 13.67 26.79 4.41
C ASP A 269 14.81 25.79 4.68
N THR A 270 14.54 24.63 5.31
CA THR A 270 15.59 23.68 5.71
C THR A 270 15.28 22.27 5.24
N LEU A 271 16.16 21.75 4.38
CA LEU A 271 16.15 20.36 3.90
C LEU A 271 17.22 19.56 4.64
N VAL A 272 16.87 18.35 5.07
CA VAL A 272 17.84 17.36 5.54
C VAL A 272 17.81 16.15 4.63
N ALA A 273 18.98 15.77 4.15
CA ALA A 273 19.21 14.59 3.33
C ALA A 273 19.92 13.52 4.16
N GLY A 274 19.33 12.33 4.26
CA GLY A 274 19.97 11.15 4.81
C GLY A 274 20.91 10.53 3.78
N THR A 275 22.14 10.21 4.17
CA THR A 275 23.17 9.68 3.25
C THR A 275 23.83 8.41 3.80
N SER A 276 24.38 7.63 2.88
CA SER A 276 25.28 6.52 3.18
C SER A 276 26.52 6.65 2.31
N THR A 277 27.68 6.80 2.92
CA THR A 277 28.96 6.96 2.22
C THR A 277 29.80 5.71 2.42
N CYS A 278 30.24 5.13 1.32
CA CYS A 278 31.09 3.96 1.28
C CYS A 278 32.50 4.35 0.85
N VAL A 279 33.52 3.85 1.55
CA VAL A 279 34.94 4.09 1.25
C VAL A 279 35.79 2.85 1.52
N THR A 280 36.93 2.74 0.86
CA THR A 280 37.96 1.73 1.15
C THR A 280 39.13 2.38 1.88
N ILE A 281 39.58 1.79 3.00
CA ILE A 281 40.80 2.19 3.70
C ILE A 281 42.01 1.61 2.97
N THR A 282 42.88 2.46 2.43
CA THR A 282 44.11 2.03 1.75
C THR A 282 45.36 2.43 2.53
N ASN A 283 46.53 2.03 2.04
CA ASN A 283 47.81 2.47 2.62
C ASN A 283 47.93 4.01 2.58
N LYS A 284 47.41 4.64 1.51
CA LYS A 284 47.30 6.10 1.41
C LYS A 284 46.40 6.67 2.51
N THR A 285 45.23 6.07 2.75
CA THR A 285 44.34 6.46 3.85
C THR A 285 45.05 6.38 5.20
N LEU A 286 45.75 5.29 5.49
CA LEU A 286 46.49 5.14 6.76
C LEU A 286 47.55 6.23 6.93
N ARG A 287 48.34 6.51 5.89
CA ARG A 287 49.38 7.56 5.92
C ARG A 287 48.81 8.96 6.13
N LEU A 288 47.67 9.26 5.51
CA LEU A 288 47.07 10.60 5.56
C LEU A 288 46.19 10.81 6.79
N ALA A 289 45.33 9.84 7.11
CA ALA A 289 44.31 9.95 8.16
C ALA A 289 44.79 9.44 9.52
N PHE A 290 45.61 8.39 9.54
CA PHE A 290 46.03 7.70 10.78
C PHE A 290 47.56 7.50 10.84
N PRO A 291 48.37 8.57 10.62
CA PRO A 291 49.82 8.44 10.48
C PRO A 291 50.49 7.81 11.71
N HIS A 292 49.93 8.00 12.91
CA HIS A 292 50.44 7.44 14.16
C HIS A 292 50.29 5.92 14.29
N LEU A 293 49.53 5.28 13.40
CA LEU A 293 49.42 3.83 13.34
C LEU A 293 50.51 3.17 12.48
N ILE A 294 51.37 3.98 11.86
CA ILE A 294 52.54 3.55 11.09
C ILE A 294 53.75 3.84 11.97
N GLU A 295 54.55 2.82 12.24
CA GLU A 295 55.81 2.96 12.99
C GLU A 295 56.83 3.78 12.20
N ASP A 296 57.80 4.40 12.88
CA ASP A 296 58.89 5.16 12.22
C ASP A 296 59.71 4.29 11.25
N SER A 297 59.71 2.98 11.46
CA SER A 297 60.29 1.97 10.57
C SER A 297 59.52 1.78 9.25
N GLY A 298 58.34 2.39 9.11
CA GLY A 298 57.40 2.20 8.02
C GLY A 298 56.49 0.97 8.17
N LYS A 299 56.63 0.21 9.27
CA LYS A 299 55.82 -0.97 9.55
C LYS A 299 54.42 -0.60 10.04
N LEU A 300 53.41 -1.32 9.58
CA LEU A 300 52.03 -1.14 10.04
C LEU A 300 51.86 -1.74 11.44
N SER A 301 51.28 -0.96 12.36
CA SER A 301 50.81 -1.49 13.65
C SER A 301 49.73 -2.57 13.43
N PRO A 302 49.46 -3.44 14.44
CA PRO A 302 48.39 -4.42 14.36
C PRO A 302 47.01 -3.81 14.04
N LEU A 303 46.74 -2.59 14.52
CA LEU A 303 45.50 -1.86 14.22
C LEU A 303 45.48 -1.38 12.77
N ALA A 304 46.56 -0.78 12.27
CA ALA A 304 46.67 -0.41 10.86
C ALA A 304 46.49 -1.62 9.93
N ALA A 305 47.05 -2.77 10.28
CA ALA A 305 46.87 -4.02 9.52
C ALA A 305 45.41 -4.50 9.50
N LYS A 306 44.67 -4.36 10.61
CA LYS A 306 43.22 -4.67 10.65
C LYS A 306 42.39 -3.71 9.80
N LEU A 307 42.78 -2.44 9.75
CA LEU A 307 42.07 -1.39 9.00
C LEU A 307 42.35 -1.46 7.48
N LEU A 308 43.54 -1.87 7.08
CA LEU A 308 43.96 -1.90 5.68
C LEU A 308 43.04 -2.79 4.83
N GLY A 309 42.58 -2.24 3.71
CA GLY A 309 41.71 -2.93 2.75
C GLY A 309 40.24 -3.03 3.18
N GLN A 310 39.88 -2.52 4.37
CA GLN A 310 38.51 -2.59 4.85
C GLN A 310 37.62 -1.57 4.17
N ARG A 311 36.39 -2.00 3.88
CA ARG A 311 35.35 -1.17 3.29
C ARG A 311 34.44 -0.66 4.40
N LEU A 312 34.45 0.65 4.63
CA LEU A 312 33.60 1.30 5.62
C LEU A 312 32.34 1.85 4.97
N VAL A 313 31.19 1.61 5.61
CA VAL A 313 29.91 2.23 5.26
C VAL A 313 29.50 3.15 6.41
N MET A 314 29.51 4.44 6.14
CA MET A 314 29.24 5.50 7.11
C MET A 314 27.86 6.10 6.84
N LYS A 315 27.03 6.19 7.87
CA LYS A 315 25.74 6.88 7.77
C LYS A 315 25.96 8.36 8.02
N GLY A 316 25.24 9.19 7.29
CA GLY A 316 25.37 10.63 7.43
C GLY A 316 24.08 11.38 7.21
N THR A 317 24.13 12.67 7.53
CA THR A 317 23.10 13.63 7.18
C THR A 317 23.76 14.88 6.61
N VAL A 318 23.08 15.50 5.64
CA VAL A 318 23.49 16.80 5.10
C VAL A 318 22.30 17.74 5.20
N LEU A 319 22.47 18.82 5.96
CA LEU A 319 21.50 19.87 6.14
C LEU A 319 21.80 21.01 5.16
N PHE A 320 20.78 21.42 4.43
CA PHE A 320 20.77 22.57 3.55
C PHE A 320 19.77 23.59 4.08
N ARG A 321 20.23 24.81 4.36
CA ARG A 321 19.35 25.95 4.61
C ARG A 321 19.29 26.83 3.38
N TRP A 322 18.08 27.18 2.99
CA TRP A 322 17.73 27.98 1.84
C TRP A 322 17.35 29.38 2.26
N ASP A 323 17.72 30.36 1.45
CA ASP A 323 17.10 31.67 1.49
C ASP A 323 16.12 31.81 0.32
N SER A 324 14.84 31.95 0.63
CA SER A 324 13.78 32.12 -0.36
C SER A 324 13.83 33.45 -1.11
N VAL A 325 14.54 34.46 -0.58
CA VAL A 325 14.65 35.78 -1.23
C VAL A 325 15.69 35.74 -2.34
N THR A 326 16.87 35.17 -2.07
CA THR A 326 17.96 35.06 -3.05
C THR A 326 17.91 33.80 -3.91
N ASP A 327 17.08 32.82 -3.54
CA ASP A 327 16.99 31.50 -4.18
C ASP A 327 18.35 30.76 -4.14
N LYS A 328 19.00 30.79 -2.95
CA LYS A 328 20.34 30.22 -2.72
C LYS A 328 20.43 29.43 -1.41
N VAL A 329 21.36 28.47 -1.37
CA VAL A 329 21.79 27.84 -0.11
C VAL A 329 22.67 28.80 0.69
N VAL A 330 22.26 29.10 1.92
CA VAL A 330 23.00 29.96 2.86
C VAL A 330 23.71 29.18 3.96
N LYS A 331 23.34 27.90 4.19
CA LYS A 331 24.06 27.01 5.11
C LYS A 331 24.09 25.58 4.57
N LEU A 332 25.27 24.96 4.62
CA LEU A 332 25.49 23.55 4.39
C LEU A 332 26.16 22.94 5.62
N GLN A 333 25.58 21.90 6.21
CA GLN A 333 26.19 21.21 7.35
C GLN A 333 26.10 19.70 7.14
N SER A 334 27.27 19.06 7.06
CA SER A 334 27.38 17.61 6.90
C SER A 334 27.81 16.98 8.23
N GLN A 335 27.21 15.84 8.55
CA GLN A 335 27.59 14.99 9.68
C GLN A 335 27.66 13.54 9.17
N THR A 336 28.73 12.83 9.50
CA THR A 336 28.96 11.45 9.06
C THR A 336 29.48 10.63 10.23
N ASP A 337 28.94 9.44 10.45
CA ASP A 337 29.36 8.55 11.54
C ASP A 337 30.41 7.56 11.04
N MET A 338 31.68 7.85 11.32
CA MET A 338 32.79 6.89 11.13
C MET A 338 33.02 6.03 12.38
N LEU A 339 32.52 6.45 13.55
CA LEU A 339 32.73 5.75 14.81
C LEU A 339 32.06 4.37 14.80
N ALA A 340 30.78 4.30 14.40
CA ALA A 340 30.04 3.05 14.38
C ALA A 340 30.67 1.96 13.50
N PRO A 341 31.06 2.22 12.22
CA PRO A 341 31.70 1.18 11.42
C PRO A 341 33.10 0.81 11.95
N MET A 342 33.85 1.75 12.54
CA MET A 342 35.13 1.44 13.18
C MET A 342 34.96 0.53 14.41
N LEU A 343 33.96 0.80 15.24
CA LEU A 343 33.63 -0.03 16.40
C LEU A 343 33.18 -1.43 15.99
N SER A 344 32.37 -1.53 14.94
CA SER A 344 31.96 -2.83 14.39
C SER A 344 33.16 -3.63 13.86
N LEU A 345 34.15 -2.96 13.27
CA LEU A 345 35.34 -3.59 12.70
C LEU A 345 36.33 -4.05 13.77
N LEU A 346 36.66 -3.19 14.74
CA LEU A 346 37.69 -3.45 15.74
C LEU A 346 37.16 -4.22 16.95
N ARG A 347 35.85 -4.14 17.23
CA ARG A 347 35.16 -4.76 18.37
C ARG A 347 35.74 -4.41 19.74
N SER A 348 36.42 -3.27 19.83
CA SER A 348 37.05 -2.74 21.04
C SER A 348 36.94 -1.22 21.04
N LEU A 349 36.34 -0.65 22.09
CA LEU A 349 36.23 0.80 22.24
C LEU A 349 37.60 1.44 22.51
N GLU A 350 38.49 0.74 23.23
CA GLU A 350 39.86 1.17 23.49
C GLU A 350 40.65 1.29 22.19
N ASP A 351 40.57 0.28 21.32
CA ASP A 351 41.23 0.28 20.00
C ASP A 351 40.70 1.44 19.14
N VAL A 352 39.38 1.66 19.13
CA VAL A 352 38.76 2.77 18.38
C VAL A 352 39.22 4.12 18.92
N SER A 353 39.25 4.29 20.24
CA SER A 353 39.75 5.51 20.88
C SER A 353 41.21 5.77 20.49
N TYR A 354 42.05 4.73 20.48
CA TYR A 354 43.45 4.82 20.07
C TYR A 354 43.60 5.19 18.59
N VAL A 355 42.77 4.61 17.70
CA VAL A 355 42.75 4.95 16.28
C VAL A 355 42.46 6.45 16.07
N PHE A 356 41.57 7.06 16.85
CA PHE A 356 41.24 8.49 16.70
C PHE A 356 42.11 9.47 17.51
N TYR A 357 42.87 9.03 18.51
CA TYR A 357 43.63 9.91 19.42
C TYR A 357 44.58 10.91 18.74
N LYS A 358 45.31 10.48 17.71
CA LYS A 358 46.24 11.31 16.92
C LYS A 358 45.92 11.26 15.42
N ALA A 359 44.68 10.91 15.10
CA ALA A 359 44.20 10.90 13.73
C ALA A 359 44.12 12.33 13.18
N ARG A 360 44.28 12.47 11.87
CA ARG A 360 44.01 13.71 11.12
C ARG A 360 42.58 13.77 10.60
N ILE A 361 41.75 12.84 11.05
CA ILE A 361 40.31 12.78 10.77
C ILE A 361 39.55 12.54 12.06
N THR A 362 38.41 13.21 12.24
CA THR A 362 37.55 13.04 13.42
C THR A 362 36.56 11.87 13.24
N PRO A 363 35.94 11.37 14.33
CA PRO A 363 34.88 10.37 14.25
C PRO A 363 33.67 10.81 13.41
N GLU A 364 33.45 12.11 13.30
CA GLU A 364 32.41 12.73 12.46
C GLU A 364 32.84 12.86 10.97
N CYS A 365 33.98 12.28 10.62
CA CYS A 365 34.62 12.36 9.31
C CYS A 365 35.05 13.80 8.91
N GLY A 366 35.38 14.64 9.89
CA GLY A 366 35.96 15.97 9.66
C GLY A 366 37.47 15.88 9.45
N PHE A 367 38.02 16.56 8.44
CA PHE A 367 39.46 16.63 8.22
C PHE A 367 40.09 17.71 9.10
N ILE A 368 41.08 17.33 9.91
CA ILE A 368 41.83 18.26 10.73
C ILE A 368 42.82 18.99 9.82
N ARG A 369 42.48 20.23 9.48
CA ARG A 369 43.39 21.12 8.75
C ARG A 369 44.36 21.69 9.77
N ASN A 370 45.64 21.41 9.62
CA ASN A 370 46.65 22.18 10.35
C ASN A 370 46.52 23.61 9.84
N LEU A 371 46.06 24.51 10.71
CA LEU A 371 46.25 25.94 10.50
C LEU A 371 47.76 26.15 10.60
N CYS A 372 48.41 26.30 9.44
CA CYS A 372 49.78 26.78 9.39
C CYS A 372 49.85 28.20 9.94
#